data_AF-A0A7J9I0T7-F1
#
_entry.id   AF-A0A7J9I0T7-F1
#
_cell.length_a   1.000
_cell.length_b   1.000
_cell.length_c   1.000
_cell.angle_alpha   90.00
_cell.angle_beta   90.00
_cell.angle_gamma   90.00
#
_symmetry.space_group_name_H-M   'P 1'
#
loop_
_entity.id
_entity.type
_entity.pdbx_description
1 polymer ?
#
loop_
_entity_poly.entity_id
_entity_poly.type
_entity_poly.pdbx_seq_one_letter_code
_entity_poly.pdbx_strand_id
1 'polypeptide(L)' 'MAVIWGENTLYDYLLNPKKYIPGTKMVFPGLKKPQDRADLIAYLKESTA' A
#
# COMPACT_ATOMS: atom_id res chain seq x y z
N MET A 1 -7.80 1.18 16.89
CA MET A 1 -7.26 -0.02 16.21
C MET A 1 -6.16 0.42 15.28
N ALA A 2 -5.02 -0.26 15.32
CA ALA A 2 -3.89 0.02 14.43
C ALA A 2 -3.92 -0.92 13.22
N VAL A 3 -3.43 -0.45 12.08
CA VAL A 3 -3.21 -1.31 10.90
C VAL A 3 -1.89 -2.05 11.11
N ILE A 4 -1.90 -3.38 10.96
CA ILE A 4 -0.67 -4.17 10.87
C ILE A 4 -0.26 -4.22 9.41
N TRP A 5 0.94 -3.71 9.10
CA TRP A 5 1.45 -3.67 7.74
C TRP A 5 2.02 -5.03 7.32
N GLY A 6 1.25 -5.74 6.51
CA GLY A 6 1.67 -6.91 5.73
C GLY A 6 1.30 -6.79 4.27
N GLU A 7 1.59 -7.82 3.48
CA GLU A 7 1.41 -7.82 2.02
C GLU A 7 -0.02 -7.46 1.60
N ASN A 8 -1.03 -8.12 2.19
CA ASN A 8 -2.45 -7.88 1.85
C ASN A 8 -2.91 -6.45 2.21
N THR A 9 -2.55 -5.97 3.41
CA THR A 9 -2.93 -4.62 3.85
C THR A 9 -2.22 -3.53 3.04
N LEU A 10 -0.96 -3.76 2.65
CA LEU A 10 -0.23 -2.86 1.75
C LEU A 10 -0.85 -2.87 0.36
N TYR A 11 -1.24 -4.03 -0.15
CA TYR A 11 -1.86 -4.16 -1.46
C TYR A 11 -3.17 -3.37 -1.57
N ASP A 12 -4.04 -3.47 -0.57
CA ASP A 12 -5.29 -2.71 -0.51
C ASP A 12 -5.05 -1.21 -0.30
N TYR A 13 -4.10 -0.86 0.58
CA TYR A 13 -3.73 0.52 0.84
C TYR A 13 -3.18 1.21 -0.42
N LEU A 14 -2.29 0.54 -1.15
CA LEU A 14 -1.65 1.06 -2.35
C LEU A 14 -2.64 1.21 -3.51
N LEU A 15 -3.79 0.54 -3.50
CA LEU A 15 -4.85 0.76 -4.50
C LEU A 15 -5.52 2.12 -4.33
N ASN A 16 -5.84 2.53 -3.10
CA ASN A 16 -6.43 3.83 -2.80
C ASN A 16 -6.21 4.23 -1.33
N PRO A 17 -5.10 4.95 -1.03
CA PRO A 17 -4.73 5.32 0.33
C PRO A 17 -5.80 6.14 1.06
N LYS A 18 -6.45 7.08 0.35
CA LYS A 18 -7.48 7.96 0.91
C LYS A 18 -8.75 7.21 1.30
N LYS A 19 -9.08 6.15 0.55
CA LYS A 19 -10.22 5.29 0.86
C LYS A 19 -9.91 4.34 2.02
N TYR A 20 -8.69 3.80 2.06
CA TYR A 20 -8.27 2.85 3.10
C TYR A 20 -8.07 3.54 4.45
N ILE A 21 -7.41 4.70 4.48
CA ILE A 21 -7.24 5.54 5.68
C ILE A 21 -7.81 6.95 5.38
N PRO A 22 -9.07 7.21 5.75
CA PRO A 22 -9.66 8.53 5.63
C PRO A 22 -8.86 9.57 6.42
N GLY A 23 -8.56 10.71 5.78
CA GLY A 23 -7.76 11.78 6.40
C GLY A 23 -6.25 11.59 6.32
N THR A 24 -5.75 10.55 5.63
CA THR A 24 -4.31 10.43 5.35
C THR A 24 -3.77 11.66 4.62
N LYS A 25 -2.58 12.13 5.03
CA LYS A 25 -1.87 13.24 4.37
C LYS A 25 -1.14 12.80 3.10
N MET A 26 -1.10 11.50 2.80
CA MET A 26 -0.45 10.98 1.60
C MET A 26 -1.21 11.41 0.35
N VAL A 27 -0.61 12.30 -0.46
CA VAL A 27 -1.18 12.77 -1.73
C VAL A 27 -0.80 11.80 -2.86
N PHE A 28 -1.13 10.52 -2.68
CA PHE A 28 -0.87 9.47 -3.66
C PHE A 28 -2.17 8.93 -4.23
N PRO A 29 -2.36 8.90 -5.57
CA PRO A 29 -3.61 8.46 -6.18
C PRO A 29 -3.82 6.93 -6.12
N GLY A 30 -2.78 6.18 -5.79
CA GLY A 30 -2.79 4.71 -5.78
C GLY A 30 -2.25 4.10 -7.09
N LEU A 31 -1.85 2.83 -7.01
CA LEU A 31 -1.42 2.00 -8.13
C LEU A 31 -2.61 1.16 -8.58
N LYS A 32 -3.12 1.38 -9.80
CA LYS A 32 -4.29 0.64 -10.32
C LYS A 32 -3.92 -0.74 -10.87
N LYS A 33 -2.73 -0.86 -11.47
CA LYS A 33 -2.24 -2.11 -12.04
C LYS A 33 -1.88 -3.09 -10.90
N PRO A 34 -2.42 -4.32 -10.91
CA PRO A 34 -2.08 -5.34 -9.92
C PRO A 34 -0.58 -5.65 -9.84
N GLN A 35 0.08 -5.76 -10.99
CA GLN A 35 1.50 -6.11 -11.05
C GLN A 35 2.38 -5.03 -10.40
N ASP A 36 2.16 -3.74 -10.71
CA ASP A 36 2.91 -2.63 -10.10
C ASP A 36 2.81 -2.65 -8.56
N ARG A 37 1.66 -3.06 -7.99
CA ARG A 37 1.51 -3.21 -6.53
C ARG A 37 2.32 -4.40 -6.02
N ALA A 38 2.24 -5.55 -6.70
CA ALA A 38 2.97 -6.74 -6.31
C ALA A 38 4.50 -6.49 -6.33
N ASP A 39 4.98 -5.86 -7.40
CA ASP A 39 6.41 -5.53 -7.57
C ASP A 39 6.89 -4.56 -6.49
N LEU A 40 6.11 -3.51 -6.21
CA LEU A 40 6.44 -2.56 -5.14
C LEU A 40 6.48 -3.24 -3.76
N ILE A 41 5.51 -4.12 -3.47
CA ILE A 41 5.47 -4.84 -2.19
C ILE A 41 6.65 -5.79 -2.07
N ALA A 42 7.02 -6.50 -3.14
CA ALA A 42 8.20 -7.35 -3.16
C ALA A 42 9.47 -6.55 -2.88
N TYR A 43 9.64 -5.41 -3.55
CA TYR A 43 10.77 -4.50 -3.30
C TYR A 43 10.81 -3.99 -1.86
N LEU A 44 9.67 -3.54 -1.32
CA LEU A 44 9.59 -3.07 0.07
C LEU A 44 9.97 -4.18 1.05
N LYS A 45 9.48 -5.41 0.85
CA LYS A 45 9.81 -6.56 1.68
C LYS A 45 11.31 -6.86 1.69
N GLU A 46 11.97 -6.75 0.55
CA GLU A 46 13.43 -6.93 0.46
C GLU A 46 14.19 -5.75 1.07
N SER A 47 13.74 -4.52 0.83
CA SER A 47 14.48 -3.30 1.16
C SER A 47 14.32 -2.82 2.60
N THR A 48 13.32 -3.32 3.33
CA THR A 48 13.03 -2.89 4.71
C THR A 48 13.04 -4.05 5.71
N ALA A 49 13.64 -5.19 5.34
CA ALA A 49 13.84 -6.34 6.22
C ALA A 49 14.91 -6.09 7.29
#